data_AF-A0A7W0V992-F1
#
_entry.id   AF-A0A7W0V992-F1
#
_cell.length_a   1.000
_cell.length_b   1.000
_cell.length_c   1.000
_cell.angle_alpha   90.00
_cell.angle_beta   90.00
_cell.angle_gamma   90.00
#
_symmetry.space_group_name_H-M   'P 1'
#
loop_
_entity.id
_entity.type
_entity.pdbx_description
1 polymer ?
#
loop_
_entity_poly.entity_id
_entity_poly.type
_entity_poly.pdbx_seq_one_letter_code
_entity_poly.pdbx_strand_id
1 'polypeptide(L)'
;LDLYPKRKFPTPATILATPDTRLRAAGLSGAKAAAFKDLARHVIEAKLVPAKLPKLTDAEVSAVLLPVRGIGPWSVDMFLMFALARPDVLPVGDLGVRKGMQMHFNLRSLPEPDKMIKLAAPWRPYRSVGAWYMWRLLEGPR
;
A
#
# COMPACT_ATOMS: atom_id res chain seq x y z
N LEU A 1 21.37 -9.22 6.71
CA LEU A 1 20.90 -9.46 5.33
C LEU A 1 21.67 -8.51 4.42
N ASP A 2 22.83 -8.94 3.94
CA ASP A 2 23.85 -8.09 3.30
C ASP A 2 23.60 -7.89 1.80
N LEU A 3 22.34 -7.85 1.38
CA LEU A 3 22.01 -7.76 -0.05
C LEU A 3 22.51 -6.42 -0.65
N TYR A 4 22.42 -5.34 0.12
CA TYR A 4 22.84 -3.98 -0.27
C TYR A 4 23.66 -3.30 0.84
N PRO A 5 24.90 -3.73 1.10
CA PRO A 5 25.63 -3.36 2.32
C PRO A 5 26.09 -1.90 2.37
N LYS A 6 26.24 -1.24 1.21
CA LYS A 6 26.76 0.14 1.10
C LYS A 6 25.67 1.21 1.01
N ARG A 7 24.38 0.86 1.04
CA ARG A 7 23.27 1.81 0.90
C ARG A 7 22.09 1.40 1.78
N LYS A 8 21.44 2.38 2.41
CA LYS A 8 20.23 2.14 3.23
C LYS A 8 19.07 1.57 2.40
N PHE A 9 18.94 2.01 1.14
CA PHE A 9 17.99 1.47 0.15
C PHE A 9 18.62 1.34 -1.24
N PRO A 10 18.30 0.29 -2.02
CA PRO A 10 18.78 0.12 -3.39
C PRO A 10 18.12 1.11 -4.36
N THR A 11 18.84 1.48 -5.41
CA THR A 11 18.26 2.25 -6.53
C THR A 11 17.51 1.32 -7.49
N PRO A 12 16.59 1.84 -8.33
CA PRO A 12 15.94 1.03 -9.37
C PRO A 12 16.95 0.26 -10.25
N ALA A 13 18.04 0.91 -10.68
CA ALA A 13 19.10 0.27 -11.47
C ALA A 13 19.78 -0.87 -10.70
N THR A 14 20.02 -0.69 -9.40
CA THR A 14 20.56 -1.74 -8.53
C THR A 14 19.62 -2.93 -8.43
N ILE A 15 18.31 -2.69 -8.28
CA ILE A 15 17.30 -3.75 -8.21
C ILE A 15 17.29 -4.57 -9.51
N LEU A 16 17.28 -3.90 -10.68
CA LEU A 16 17.29 -4.60 -11.98
C LEU A 16 18.55 -5.43 -12.18
N ALA A 17 19.72 -4.91 -11.79
CA ALA A 17 21.00 -5.60 -11.88
C ALA A 17 21.15 -6.75 -10.86
N THR A 18 20.29 -6.81 -9.83
CA THR A 18 20.34 -7.88 -8.84
C THR A 18 19.74 -9.17 -9.42
N PRO A 19 20.46 -10.31 -9.40
CA PRO A 19 19.88 -11.59 -9.84
C PRO A 19 18.67 -11.99 -9.01
N ASP A 20 17.66 -12.57 -9.65
CA ASP A 20 16.42 -13.01 -8.97
C ASP A 20 16.71 -14.01 -7.85
N THR A 21 17.72 -14.88 -8.05
CA THR A 21 18.19 -15.83 -7.04
C THR A 21 18.64 -15.14 -5.75
N ARG A 22 19.30 -13.97 -5.84
CA ARG A 22 19.72 -13.20 -4.67
C ARG A 22 18.55 -12.47 -3.99
N LEU A 23 17.60 -11.95 -4.77
CA LEU A 23 16.36 -11.37 -4.23
C LEU A 23 15.56 -12.43 -3.45
N ARG A 24 15.47 -13.64 -4.00
CA ARG A 24 14.79 -14.77 -3.37
C ARG A 24 15.52 -15.29 -2.13
N ALA A 25 16.84 -15.39 -2.17
CA ALA A 25 17.66 -15.74 -1.02
C ALA A 25 17.51 -14.73 0.14
N ALA A 26 17.13 -13.49 -0.16
CA ALA A 26 16.80 -12.47 0.83
C ALA A 26 15.36 -12.57 1.39
N GLY A 27 14.58 -13.59 1.01
CA GLY A 27 13.23 -13.85 1.53
C GLY A 27 12.08 -13.39 0.63
N LEU A 28 12.35 -12.84 -0.57
CA LEU A 28 11.28 -12.50 -1.51
C LEU A 28 10.75 -13.77 -2.18
N SER A 29 9.42 -13.88 -2.28
CA SER A 29 8.80 -14.84 -3.18
C SER A 29 9.12 -14.49 -4.64
N GLY A 30 8.97 -15.45 -5.57
CA GLY A 30 9.15 -15.18 -6.99
C GLY A 30 8.25 -14.05 -7.50
N ALA A 31 6.98 -14.01 -7.06
CA ALA A 31 6.05 -12.94 -7.41
C ALA A 31 6.50 -11.56 -6.88
N LYS A 32 7.00 -11.50 -5.65
CA LYS A 32 7.52 -10.24 -5.05
C LYS A 32 8.81 -9.77 -5.74
N ALA A 33 9.70 -10.69 -6.10
CA ALA A 33 10.91 -10.36 -6.86
C ALA A 33 10.56 -9.78 -8.25
N ALA A 34 9.60 -10.40 -8.95
CA ALA A 34 9.10 -9.90 -10.22
C ALA A 34 8.44 -8.51 -10.09
N ALA A 35 7.62 -8.29 -9.05
CA ALA A 35 7.01 -7.00 -8.76
C ALA A 35 8.06 -5.91 -8.50
N PHE A 36 9.10 -6.22 -7.71
CA PHE A 36 10.21 -5.29 -7.44
C PHE A 36 10.94 -4.89 -8.71
N LYS A 37 11.25 -5.84 -9.59
CA LYS A 37 11.91 -5.56 -10.87
C LYS A 37 11.01 -4.77 -11.81
N ASP A 38 9.73 -5.10 -11.86
CA ASP A 38 8.80 -4.38 -12.72
C ASP A 38 8.61 -2.92 -12.27
N LEU A 39 8.49 -2.68 -10.97
CA LEU A 39 8.47 -1.32 -10.39
C LEU A 39 9.75 -0.56 -10.73
N ALA A 40 10.92 -1.18 -10.57
CA ALA A 40 12.20 -0.56 -10.92
C ALA A 40 12.29 -0.19 -12.41
N ARG A 41 11.73 -1.04 -13.29
CA ARG A 41 11.66 -0.79 -14.73
C ARG A 41 10.76 0.40 -15.05
N HIS A 42 9.58 0.48 -14.45
CA HIS A 42 8.67 1.62 -14.63
C HIS A 42 9.32 2.95 -14.24
N VAL A 43 10.17 2.96 -13.21
CA VAL A 43 10.93 4.16 -12.82
C VAL A 43 12.01 4.51 -13.83
N ILE A 44 12.79 3.53 -14.30
CA ILE A 44 13.87 3.76 -15.28
C ILE A 44 13.33 4.22 -16.63
N GLU A 45 12.20 3.66 -17.06
CA GLU A 45 11.52 4.03 -18.31
C GLU A 45 10.69 5.32 -18.18
N ALA A 46 10.77 6.03 -17.05
CA ALA A 46 10.03 7.25 -16.74
C ALA A 46 8.50 7.14 -16.83
N LYS A 47 7.95 5.92 -16.88
CA LYS A 47 6.50 5.64 -16.78
C LYS A 47 5.96 5.95 -15.38
N LEU A 48 6.80 5.78 -14.37
CA LEU A 48 6.55 6.15 -12.98
C LEU A 48 7.63 7.12 -12.53
N VAL A 49 7.27 8.36 -12.19
CA VAL A 49 8.22 9.35 -11.66
C VAL A 49 7.88 9.63 -10.19
N PRO A 50 8.57 8.98 -9.22
CA PRO A 50 8.21 9.07 -7.79
C PRO A 50 8.11 10.50 -7.26
N ALA A 51 8.99 11.40 -7.71
CA ALA A 51 8.99 12.81 -7.30
C ALA A 51 7.75 13.60 -7.75
N LYS A 52 6.99 13.11 -8.73
CA LYS A 52 5.75 13.74 -9.20
C LYS A 52 4.53 13.26 -8.42
N LEU A 53 4.56 12.06 -7.84
CA LEU A 53 3.40 11.44 -7.16
C LEU A 53 2.73 12.32 -6.09
N PRO A 54 3.46 13.08 -5.25
CA PRO A 54 2.81 13.93 -4.24
C PRO A 54 1.90 15.03 -4.82
N LYS A 55 2.16 15.45 -6.07
CA LYS A 55 1.42 16.50 -6.77
C LYS A 55 0.17 15.97 -7.49
N LEU A 56 0.04 14.65 -7.62
CA LEU A 56 -1.07 14.00 -8.30
C LEU A 56 -2.26 13.81 -7.35
N THR A 57 -3.47 13.82 -7.90
CA THR A 57 -4.68 13.37 -7.18
C THR A 57 -4.62 11.88 -6.86
N ASP A 58 -5.42 11.41 -5.91
CA ASP A 58 -5.42 10.00 -5.51
C ASP A 58 -5.81 9.05 -6.67
N ALA A 59 -6.70 9.50 -7.56
CA ALA A 59 -7.10 8.78 -8.76
C ALA A 59 -5.94 8.66 -9.77
N GLU A 60 -5.17 9.74 -9.97
CA GLU A 60 -3.99 9.72 -10.84
C GLU A 60 -2.87 8.86 -10.27
N VAL A 61 -2.62 8.92 -8.95
CA VAL A 61 -1.66 8.02 -8.28
C VAL A 61 -2.06 6.56 -8.49
N SER A 62 -3.35 6.25 -8.32
CA SER A 62 -3.88 4.90 -8.57
C SER A 62 -3.67 4.46 -10.02
N ALA A 63 -4.00 5.31 -10.98
CA ALA A 63 -3.85 5.02 -12.42
C ALA A 63 -2.39 4.75 -12.82
N VAL A 64 -1.44 5.41 -12.16
CA VAL A 64 0.01 5.25 -12.42
C VAL A 64 0.59 4.01 -11.73
N LEU A 65 0.08 3.64 -10.54
CA LEU A 65 0.62 2.54 -9.74
C LEU A 65 -0.01 1.18 -10.06
N LEU A 66 -1.31 1.11 -10.35
CA LEU A 66 -2.01 -0.15 -10.63
C LEU A 66 -1.47 -0.96 -11.83
N PRO A 67 -0.91 -0.34 -12.90
CA PRO A 67 -0.30 -1.10 -13.98
C PRO A 67 0.97 -1.87 -13.58
N VAL A 68 1.61 -1.49 -12.47
CA VAL A 68 2.82 -2.15 -12.00
C VAL A 68 2.46 -3.53 -11.46
N ARG A 69 3.15 -4.56 -11.96
CA ARG A 69 2.94 -5.95 -11.53
C ARG A 69 3.06 -6.07 -10.02
N GLY A 70 2.04 -6.66 -9.39
CA GLY A 70 2.02 -6.93 -7.95
C GLY A 70 1.60 -5.74 -7.08
N ILE A 71 1.29 -4.58 -7.67
CA ILE A 71 0.64 -3.48 -6.97
C ILE A 71 -0.87 -3.57 -7.23
N GLY A 72 -1.63 -3.89 -6.19
CA GLY A 72 -3.09 -3.89 -6.22
C GLY A 72 -3.70 -2.68 -5.49
N PRO A 73 -5.04 -2.54 -5.49
CA PRO A 73 -5.74 -1.42 -4.84
C PRO A 73 -5.32 -1.24 -3.38
N TRP A 74 -5.22 -2.32 -2.60
CA TRP A 74 -4.78 -2.27 -1.21
C TRP A 74 -3.36 -1.67 -1.07
N SER A 75 -2.43 -2.03 -1.96
CA SER A 75 -1.07 -1.47 -1.93
C SER A 75 -1.05 0.01 -2.27
N VAL A 76 -1.93 0.45 -3.18
CA VAL A 76 -2.12 1.86 -3.48
C VAL A 76 -2.67 2.60 -2.26
N ASP A 77 -3.69 2.05 -1.57
CA ASP A 77 -4.22 2.66 -0.35
C ASP A 77 -3.13 2.83 0.72
N MET A 78 -2.30 1.79 0.95
CA MET A 78 -1.18 1.87 1.89
C MET A 78 -0.16 2.94 1.46
N PHE A 79 0.11 3.06 0.15
CA PHE A 79 1.01 4.09 -0.36
C PHE A 79 0.44 5.50 -0.18
N LEU A 80 -0.84 5.71 -0.50
CA LEU A 80 -1.53 6.99 -0.31
C LEU A 80 -1.50 7.40 1.17
N MET A 81 -1.80 6.48 2.08
CA MET A 81 -1.83 6.74 3.52
C MET A 81 -0.44 7.02 4.11
N PHE A 82 0.55 6.17 3.84
CA PHE A 82 1.82 6.18 4.58
C PHE A 82 2.97 6.87 3.85
N ALA A 83 2.98 6.86 2.52
CA ALA A 83 4.03 7.53 1.75
C ALA A 83 3.61 8.96 1.35
N LEU A 84 2.35 9.17 1.01
CA LEU A 84 1.83 10.49 0.60
C LEU A 84 1.02 11.22 1.70
N ALA A 85 0.82 10.58 2.85
CA ALA A 85 0.08 11.16 3.98
C ALA A 85 -1.32 11.69 3.61
N ARG A 86 -2.01 11.04 2.66
CA ARG A 86 -3.36 11.42 2.25
C ARG A 86 -4.34 11.20 3.42
N PRO A 87 -5.08 12.23 3.86
CA PRO A 87 -5.91 12.15 5.06
C PRO A 87 -7.22 11.38 4.85
N ASP A 88 -7.68 11.26 3.60
CA ASP A 88 -9.03 10.81 3.27
C ASP A 88 -9.10 9.47 2.53
N VAL A 89 -8.28 8.50 2.93
CA VAL A 89 -8.24 7.15 2.34
C VAL A 89 -9.00 6.17 3.25
N LEU A 90 -9.86 5.35 2.65
CA LEU A 90 -10.52 4.23 3.34
C LEU A 90 -10.14 2.92 2.64
N PRO A 91 -9.22 2.13 3.22
CA PRO A 91 -8.74 0.90 2.60
C PRO A 91 -9.77 -0.22 2.73
N VAL A 92 -10.81 -0.19 1.90
CA VAL A 92 -11.96 -1.13 1.98
C VAL A 92 -11.58 -2.59 1.74
N GLY A 93 -10.44 -2.84 1.09
CA GLY A 93 -9.88 -4.18 0.90
C GLY A 93 -9.04 -4.69 2.07
N ASP A 94 -8.74 -3.85 3.06
CA ASP A 94 -7.90 -4.24 4.21
C ASP A 94 -8.69 -5.06 5.22
N LEU A 95 -8.28 -6.32 5.43
CA LEU A 95 -8.95 -7.22 6.37
C LEU A 95 -8.91 -6.69 7.81
N GLY A 96 -7.84 -6.01 8.21
CA GLY A 96 -7.71 -5.41 9.53
C GLY A 96 -8.73 -4.28 9.73
N VAL A 97 -8.81 -3.35 8.79
CA VAL A 97 -9.80 -2.27 8.83
C VAL A 97 -11.22 -2.82 8.79
N ARG A 98 -11.50 -3.83 7.94
CA ARG A 98 -12.81 -4.49 7.89
C ARG A 98 -13.20 -5.10 9.23
N LYS A 99 -12.29 -5.81 9.90
CA LYS A 99 -12.54 -6.41 11.23
C LYS A 99 -12.67 -5.34 12.31
N GLY A 100 -11.87 -4.29 12.28
CA GLY A 100 -11.99 -3.16 13.21
C GLY A 100 -13.33 -2.44 13.06
N MET A 101 -13.80 -2.23 11.83
CA MET A 101 -15.13 -1.68 11.55
C MET A 101 -16.24 -2.62 12.01
N GLN A 102 -16.08 -3.94 11.83
CA GLN A 102 -17.02 -4.92 12.35
C GLN A 102 -17.19 -4.77 13.87
N MET A 103 -16.09 -4.66 14.62
CA MET A 103 -16.11 -4.46 16.06
C MET A 103 -16.70 -3.10 16.45
N HIS A 104 -16.23 -2.02 15.83
CA HIS A 104 -16.64 -0.65 16.14
C HIS A 104 -18.14 -0.41 15.93
N PHE A 105 -18.70 -0.94 14.84
CA PHE A 105 -20.12 -0.79 14.50
C PHE A 105 -20.99 -1.97 14.98
N ASN A 106 -20.44 -2.88 15.81
CA ASN A 106 -21.13 -4.07 16.34
C ASN A 106 -21.86 -4.89 15.25
N LEU A 107 -21.15 -5.17 14.14
CA LEU A 107 -21.73 -5.84 12.98
C LEU A 107 -21.63 -7.37 13.13
N ARG A 108 -22.72 -8.07 12.79
CA ARG A 108 -22.78 -9.54 12.82
C ARG A 108 -21.81 -10.23 11.86
N SER A 109 -21.44 -9.57 10.78
CA SER A 109 -20.53 -10.08 9.76
C SER A 109 -19.55 -9.00 9.31
N LEU A 110 -18.48 -9.43 8.66
CA LEU A 110 -17.49 -8.53 8.06
C LEU A 110 -18.19 -7.58 7.07
N PRO A 111 -18.09 -6.25 7.21
CA PRO A 111 -18.77 -5.33 6.32
C PRO A 111 -18.20 -5.42 4.90
N GLU A 112 -19.08 -5.39 3.90
CA GLU A 112 -18.71 -5.24 2.48
C GLU A 112 -18.25 -3.79 2.18
N PRO A 113 -17.45 -3.57 1.12
CA PRO A 113 -16.91 -2.25 0.77
C PRO A 113 -17.95 -1.13 0.74
N ASP A 114 -19.10 -1.34 0.11
CA ASP A 114 -20.16 -0.32 0.03
C ASP A 114 -20.72 0.06 1.40
N LYS A 115 -20.83 -0.92 2.30
CA LYS A 115 -21.27 -0.69 3.67
C LYS A 115 -20.21 0.10 4.44
N MET A 116 -18.92 -0.22 4.26
CA MET A 116 -17.83 0.54 4.86
C MET A 116 -17.85 2.00 4.41
N ILE A 117 -18.01 2.25 3.11
CA ILE A 117 -18.06 3.60 2.54
C ILE A 117 -19.19 4.43 3.18
N LYS A 118 -20.39 3.85 3.32
CA LYS A 118 -21.53 4.51 3.98
C LYS A 118 -21.27 4.79 5.45
N LEU A 119 -20.75 3.80 6.20
CA LEU A 119 -20.47 3.94 7.63
C LEU A 119 -19.35 4.94 7.93
N ALA A 120 -18.34 5.01 7.06
CA ALA A 120 -17.20 5.91 7.19
C ALA A 120 -17.42 7.30 6.55
N ALA A 121 -18.60 7.57 5.97
CA ALA A 121 -18.91 8.86 5.40
C ALA A 121 -18.73 10.03 6.40
N PRO A 122 -19.14 9.90 7.69
CA PRO A 122 -18.91 10.93 8.70
C PRO A 122 -17.43 11.15 9.06
N TRP A 123 -16.53 10.24 8.69
CA TRP A 123 -15.09 10.38 8.99
C TRP A 123 -14.35 11.27 7.99
N ARG A 124 -15.00 11.70 6.91
CA ARG A 124 -14.40 12.66 5.97
C ARG A 124 -14.13 14.00 6.68
N PRO A 125 -13.02 14.69 6.35
CA PRO A 125 -12.01 14.35 5.34
C PRO A 125 -10.82 13.54 5.90
N TYR A 126 -11.01 12.81 7.01
CA TYR A 126 -9.94 12.13 7.77
C TYR A 126 -10.14 10.61 7.86
N ARG A 127 -10.67 9.97 6.80
CA ARG A 127 -10.90 8.53 6.78
C ARG A 127 -9.63 7.69 7.05
N SER A 128 -8.45 8.20 6.73
CA SER A 128 -7.17 7.54 7.05
C SER A 128 -6.95 7.42 8.56
N VAL A 129 -7.38 8.43 9.33
CA VAL A 129 -7.33 8.42 10.79
C VAL A 129 -8.34 7.42 11.36
N GLY A 130 -9.57 7.40 10.81
CA GLY A 130 -10.58 6.40 11.17
C GLY A 130 -10.07 4.97 10.93
N ALA A 131 -9.50 4.70 9.76
CA ALA A 131 -8.88 3.41 9.42
C ALA A 131 -7.75 3.04 10.39
N TRP A 132 -6.91 4.01 10.78
CA TRP A 132 -5.86 3.77 11.76
C TRP A 132 -6.41 3.31 13.12
N TYR A 133 -7.48 3.92 13.61
CA TYR A 133 -8.15 3.45 14.84
C TYR A 133 -8.76 2.06 14.67
N MET A 134 -9.24 1.69 13.48
CA MET A 134 -9.75 0.34 13.23
C MET A 134 -8.65 -0.73 13.37
N TRP A 135 -7.42 -0.44 12.94
CA TRP A 135 -6.28 -1.32 13.23
C TRP A 135 -5.98 -1.39 14.72
N ARG A 136 -6.03 -0.27 15.45
CA ARG A 136 -5.78 -0.25 16.90
C ARG A 136 -6.80 -1.06 17.70
N LEU A 137 -8.06 -1.11 17.27
CA LEU A 137 -9.08 -1.95 17.90
C LEU A 137 -8.74 -3.44 17.86
N LEU A 138 -7.95 -3.90 16.88
CA LEU A 138 -7.53 -5.30 16.76
C LEU A 138 -6.34 -5.67 17.61
N GLU A 139 -5.49 -4.70 17.96
CA GLU A 139 -4.29 -4.95 18.77
C GLU A 139 -4.63 -5.29 20.23
N GLY A 140 -5.87 -5.04 20.67
CA GLY A 140 -6.32 -5.24 22.05
C GLY A 140 -5.75 -4.20 23.02
N PRO A 141 -6.15 -4.23 24.31
CA PRO A 141 -5.48 -3.43 25.33
C PRO A 141 -4.01 -3.84 25.44
N ARG A 142 -3.12 -2.86 25.54
CA ARG A 142 -1.72 -3.09 25.91
C ARG A 142 -1.58 -3.33 27.40
#